data_AF-A0A2Z7CS21-F1
#
_entry.id   AF-A0A2Z7CS21-F1
#
_cell.length_a   1.000
_cell.length_b   1.000
_cell.length_c   1.000
_cell.angle_alpha   90.00
_cell.angle_beta   90.00
_cell.angle_gamma   90.00
#
_symmetry.space_group_name_H-M   'P 1'
#
loop_
_entity.id
_entity.type
_entity.pdbx_description
1 polymer ?
#
loop_
_entity_poly.entity_id
_entity_poly.type
_entity_poly.pdbx_seq_one_letter_code
_entity_poly.pdbx_strand_id
1 'polypeptide(L)' 'MAVLEAFEELGLQILDATVSCAHYFTLEAISEGEGQFDVSRDGQVVKQALLQAIRSWNQNSEQE' A
#
# COMPACT_ATOMS: atom_id res chain seq x y z
N MET A 1 3.08 -4.19 -11.14
CA MET A 1 1.81 -4.29 -10.38
C MET A 1 1.77 -3.05 -9.53
N ALA A 2 0.95 -2.07 -9.88
CA ALA A 2 1.05 -0.68 -9.40
C ALA A 2 1.15 -0.55 -7.86
N VAL A 3 0.59 -1.50 -7.12
CA VAL A 3 0.66 -1.57 -5.66
C VAL A 3 2.08 -1.81 -5.14
N LEU A 4 2.87 -2.70 -5.76
CA LEU A 4 4.25 -2.97 -5.35
C LEU A 4 5.17 -1.78 -5.69
N GLU A 5 4.95 -1.16 -6.84
CA GLU A 5 5.66 0.04 -7.26
C GLU A 5 5.46 1.19 -6.27
N ALA A 6 4.24 1.38 -5.74
CA ALA A 6 3.97 2.39 -4.72
C ALA A 6 4.73 2.15 -3.40
N PHE A 7 4.97 0.89 -3.01
CA PHE A 7 5.78 0.60 -1.82
C PHE A 7 7.26 0.94 -2.04
N GLU A 8 7.80 0.63 -3.22
CA GLU A 8 9.17 0.97 -3.60
C GLU A 8 9.39 2.49 -3.65
N GLU A 9 8.45 3.24 -4.23
CA GLU A 9 8.49 4.72 -4.26
C GLU A 9 8.45 5.36 -2.87
N LEU A 10 7.75 4.72 -1.92
CA LEU A 10 7.71 5.16 -0.52
C LEU A 10 8.93 4.74 0.30
N GLY A 11 9.87 3.99 -0.29
CA GLY A 11 11.05 3.47 0.40
C GLY A 11 10.72 2.42 1.47
N LEU A 12 9.59 1.73 1.33
CA LEU A 12 9.14 0.73 2.28
C LEU A 12 9.68 -0.65 1.91
N GLN A 13 10.30 -1.33 2.87
CA GLN A 13 10.73 -2.70 2.71
C GLN A 13 9.55 -3.65 2.96
N ILE A 14 9.22 -4.48 1.97
CA ILE A 14 8.19 -5.52 2.09
C ILE A 14 8.84 -6.76 2.71
N LEU A 15 8.35 -7.19 3.88
CA LEU A 15 8.83 -8.39 4.56
C LEU A 15 8.04 -9.65 4.17
N ASP A 16 6.71 -9.52 4.06
CA ASP A 16 5.81 -10.57 3.61
C ASP A 16 4.60 -9.95 2.89
N ALA A 17 4.12 -10.60 1.83
CA ALA A 17 2.97 -10.13 1.06
C ALA A 17 2.16 -11.32 0.53
N THR A 18 0.98 -11.53 1.10
CA THR A 18 0.03 -12.55 0.62
C THR A 18 -1.14 -11.89 -0.10
N VAL A 19 -1.38 -12.28 -1.36
CA VAL A 19 -2.59 -11.90 -2.09
C VAL A 19 -3.57 -13.06 -2.07
N SER A 20 -4.79 -12.82 -1.60
CA SER A 20 -5.91 -13.72 -1.83
C SER A 20 -6.91 -13.00 -2.73
N CYS A 21 -7.46 -13.68 -3.73
CA CYS A 21 -8.49 -13.13 -4.62
C CYS A 21 -9.85 -12.95 -3.91
N ALA A 22 -9.85 -12.62 -2.62
CA ALA A 22 -11.03 -12.15 -1.93
C ALA A 22 -11.34 -10.71 -2.40
N HIS A 23 -12.62 -10.34 -2.41
CA HIS A 23 -13.08 -8.99 -2.77
C HIS A 23 -12.45 -7.85 -1.93
N TYR A 24 -11.72 -8.21 -0.87
CA TYR A 24 -11.13 -7.29 0.08
C TYR A 24 -9.69 -7.73 0.37
N PHE A 25 -8.78 -6.77 0.39
CA PHE A 25 -7.44 -6.94 0.93
C PHE A 25 -7.30 -6.01 2.15
N THR A 26 -6.58 -6.46 3.16
CA THR A 26 -6.29 -5.70 4.38
C THR A 26 -4.82 -5.33 4.39
N LEU A 27 -4.51 -4.12 4.83
CA LEU A 27 -3.16 -3.61 4.90
C LEU A 27 -2.88 -3.12 6.31
N GLU A 28 -1.86 -3.69 6.94
CA GLU A 28 -1.44 -3.34 8.29
C GLU A 28 0.01 -2.89 8.23
N ALA A 29 0.26 -1.63 8.62
CA ALA A 29 1.61 -1.11 8.78
C ALA A 29 2.05 -1.35 10.23
N ILE A 30 3.03 -2.22 10.43
CA ILE A 30 3.61 -2.52 11.74
C ILE A 30 4.96 -1.82 11.81
N SER A 31 5.17 -0.99 12.84
CA SER A 31 6.44 -0.29 13.08
C SER A 31 7.04 -0.76 14.40
N GLU A 32 8.30 -1.17 14.38
CA GLU A 32 9.07 -1.52 15.58
C GLU A 32 9.72 -0.24 16.14
N GLY A 33 9.00 0.50 17.00
CA GLY A 33 9.56 1.71 17.61
C GLY A 33 8.83 2.21 18.87
N GLU A 34 9.57 2.38 19.97
CA GLU A 34 9.15 3.11 21.18
C GLU A 34 9.34 4.63 21.00
N GLY A 35 8.75 5.21 19.96
CA GLY A 35 8.89 6.63 19.66
C GLY A 35 7.71 7.16 18.88
N GLN A 36 7.50 8.48 18.94
CA GLN A 36 6.48 9.22 18.19
C GLN A 36 6.72 9.10 16.67
N PHE A 37 6.52 7.93 16.08
CA PHE A 37 5.96 7.88 14.75
C PHE A 37 4.58 8.52 14.88
N ASP A 38 4.30 9.57 14.10
CA ASP A 38 2.92 9.98 13.90
C ASP A 38 2.30 8.91 13.00
N VAL A 39 1.99 7.75 13.59
CA VAL A 39 1.44 6.56 12.94
C VAL A 39 0.20 6.93 12.12
N SER A 40 -0.52 7.97 12.55
CA SER A 40 -1.65 8.54 11.83
C SER A 40 -1.22 9.22 10.53
N ARG A 41 -0.19 10.08 10.54
CA ARG A 41 0.30 10.77 9.34
C ARG A 41 0.96 9.82 8.35
N ASP A 42 1.88 8.96 8.80
CA ASP A 42 2.61 8.07 7.90
C ASP A 42 1.72 6.93 7.38
N GLY A 43 0.82 6.41 8.21
CA GLY A 43 -0.21 5.46 7.76
C GLY A 43 -1.19 6.06 6.73
N GLN A 44 -1.50 7.35 6.81
CA GLN A 44 -2.32 8.03 5.81
C GLN A 44 -1.62 8.18 4.46
N VAL A 45 -0.32 8.49 4.44
CA VAL A 45 0.47 8.59 3.21
C VAL A 45 0.48 7.24 2.49
N VAL A 46 0.75 6.15 3.22
CA VAL A 46 0.71 4.78 2.69
C VAL A 46 -0.67 4.44 2.12
N LYS A 47 -1.74 4.73 2.87
CA LYS A 47 -3.11 4.50 2.41
C LYS A 47 -3.44 5.23 1.11
N GLN A 48 -3.04 6.51 0.98
CA GLN A 48 -3.33 7.30 -0.22
C GLN A 48 -2.56 6.81 -1.45
N ALA A 49 -1.27 6.50 -1.29
CA ALA A 49 -0.44 5.97 -2.38
C ALA A 49 -1.02 4.66 -2.92
N LEU A 50 -1.45 3.76 -2.02
CA LEU A 50 -2.06 2.49 -2.40
C LEU A 50 -3.43 2.66 -3.08
N LEU A 51 -4.28 3.54 -2.57
CA LEU A 51 -5.55 3.86 -3.22
C LEU A 51 -5.34 4.43 -4.62
N GLN A 52 -4.29 5.23 -4.82
CA GLN A 52 -3.93 5.74 -6.14
C GLN A 52 -3.45 4.63 -7.06
N ALA A 53 -2.56 3.76 -6.60
CA ALA A 53 -2.07 2.60 -7.36
C ALA A 53 -3.22 1.68 -7.83
N ILE A 54 -4.19 1.40 -6.95
CA ILE A 54 -5.35 0.57 -7.28
C ILE A 54 -6.26 1.25 -8.31
N ARG A 55 -6.48 2.56 -8.18
CA ARG A 55 -7.26 3.33 -9.17
C ARG A 55 -6.59 3.31 -10.54
N SER A 56 -5.29 3.55 -10.60
CA SER A 56 -4.53 3.49 -11.87
C SER A 56 -4.56 2.09 -12.48
N TRP A 57 -4.51 1.03 -11.68
CA TRP A 57 -4.63 -0.33 -12.19
C TRP A 57 -6.02 -0.61 -12.80
N ASN A 58 -7.11 -0.22 -12.13
CA ASN A 58 -8.47 -0.39 -12.66
C ASN A 58 -8.65 0.39 -13.97
N GLN A 59 -8.17 1.64 -14.03
CA GLN A 59 -8.29 2.46 -15.24
C GLN A 59 -7.53 1.89 -16.45
N ASN A 60 -6.39 1.22 -16.22
CA ASN A 60 -5.66 0.53 -17.28
C ASN A 60 -6.31 -0.81 -17.67
N SER A 61 -7.04 -1.45 -16.75
CA SER A 61 -7.73 -2.72 -17.00
C SER A 61 -9.01 -2.55 -17.84
N GLU A 62 -9.53 -1.32 -17.96
CA GLU A 62 -10.71 -0.96 -18.76
C GLU A 62 -10.37 -0.59 -20.22
N GLN A 63 -9.09 -0.57 -20.60
CA GLN A 63 -8.63 -0.29 -21.97
C GLN A 63 -8.06 -1.50 -22.72
N GLU A 64 -8.37 -2.72 -22.26
CA GLU A 64 -8.01 -3.99 -22.91
C GLU A 64 -9.24 -4.78 -23.35
#